data_AF-R6GV60-F1
#
_entry.id   AF-R6GV60-F1
#
_cell.length_a   1.000
_cell.length_b   1.000
_cell.length_c   1.000
_cell.angle_alpha   90.00
_cell.angle_beta   90.00
_cell.angle_gamma   90.00
#
_symmetry.space_group_name_H-M   'P 1'
#
loop_
_entity.id
_entity.type
_entity.pdbx_description
1 polymer ?
#
loop_
_entity_poly.entity_id
_entity_poly.type
_entity_poly.pdbx_seq_one_letter_code
_entity_poly.pdbx_strand_id
1 'polypeptide(L)'
;MTISNGEGVQEVIDSTPQHPFYVEGKGWVEASALHAGMTIWFANGTKGTVEDISNEGLEEPVTVYNFEVADFHTYFVGESGVLVHNTCPETSTPLKDMSDEQLADKGLKRYPDGSIRDSAGHFAGNSGTLPGSPAVDTVEASLTSEGYEIMGREISVRDADGNLRRYDIAAQQDGITYGVEVKSGSAQPTKSQREFDAALNSTGGLPTVGKNAQNAGVSVIDKAITIFVGSDGSINKKR
;
A
#
# COMPACT_ATOMS: atom_id res chain seq x y z
N MET A 1 24.50 -0.21 4.27
CA MET A 1 25.18 0.80 3.41
C MET A 1 25.81 1.88 4.27
N THR A 2 26.95 2.43 3.87
CA THR A 2 27.61 3.55 4.57
C THR A 2 27.40 4.84 3.79
N ILE A 3 26.98 5.89 4.48
CA ILE A 3 26.76 7.22 3.92
C ILE A 3 27.61 8.25 4.65
N SER A 4 27.95 9.35 3.98
CA SER A 4 28.57 10.52 4.59
C SER A 4 27.77 11.78 4.31
N ASN A 5 27.74 12.70 5.27
CA ASN A 5 27.20 14.05 5.05
C ASN A 5 28.26 15.03 4.55
N GLY A 6 27.85 16.26 4.21
CA GLY A 6 28.76 17.32 3.74
C GLY A 6 29.84 17.75 4.75
N GLU A 7 29.75 17.29 6.00
CA GLU A 7 30.75 17.52 7.06
C GLU A 7 31.70 16.31 7.26
N GLY A 8 31.51 15.23 6.49
CA GLY A 8 32.31 14.01 6.57
C GLY A 8 31.91 13.06 7.71
N VAL A 9 30.80 13.32 8.39
CA VAL A 9 30.25 12.39 9.39
C VAL A 9 29.63 11.20 8.66
N GLN A 10 29.99 9.99 9.08
CA GLN A 10 29.51 8.75 8.48
C GLN A 10 28.45 8.06 9.33
N GLU A 11 27.51 7.42 8.67
CA GLU A 11 26.45 6.62 9.26
C GLU A 11 26.27 5.31 8.46
N VAL A 12 25.86 4.24 9.14
CA VAL A 12 25.50 2.97 8.51
C VAL A 12 24.00 2.76 8.59
N ILE A 13 23.37 2.49 7.44
CA ILE A 13 21.95 2.18 7.32
C ILE A 13 21.79 0.75 6.83
N ASP A 14 21.09 -0.07 7.61
CA ASP A 14 20.67 -1.42 7.22
C ASP A 14 19.25 -1.39 6.68
N SER A 15 19.04 -2.00 5.52
CA SER A 15 17.75 -2.03 4.86
C SER A 15 17.59 -3.28 3.99
N THR A 16 16.36 -3.57 3.57
CA THR A 16 16.11 -4.62 2.60
C THR A 16 16.65 -4.20 1.21
N PRO A 17 17.07 -5.16 0.36
CA PRO A 17 17.66 -4.82 -0.94
C PRO A 17 16.74 -3.99 -1.85
N GLN A 18 15.43 -4.14 -1.71
CA GLN A 18 14.43 -3.46 -2.53
C GLN A 18 14.05 -2.06 -2.00
N HIS A 19 14.61 -1.63 -0.87
CA HIS A 19 14.22 -0.36 -0.26
C HIS A 19 14.75 0.83 -1.09
N PRO A 20 13.88 1.75 -1.56
CA PRO A 20 14.29 2.87 -2.39
C PRO A 20 14.87 4.06 -1.61
N PHE A 21 16.00 4.57 -2.10
CA PHE A 21 16.67 5.79 -1.66
C PHE A 21 16.60 6.87 -2.74
N TYR A 22 16.43 8.14 -2.37
CA TYR A 22 16.39 9.22 -3.36
C TYR A 22 17.81 9.65 -3.75
N VAL A 23 18.17 9.43 -5.02
CA VAL A 23 19.48 9.76 -5.59
C VAL A 23 19.36 10.94 -6.55
N GLU A 24 20.24 11.94 -6.36
CA GLU A 24 20.28 13.11 -7.23
C GLU A 24 20.51 12.73 -8.70
N GLY A 25 19.68 13.29 -9.58
CA GLY A 25 19.76 13.03 -11.02
C GLY A 25 19.25 11.65 -11.47
N LYS A 26 18.86 10.77 -10.53
CA LYS A 26 18.34 9.44 -10.83
C LYS A 26 16.95 9.17 -10.28
N GLY A 27 16.51 9.89 -9.25
CA GLY A 27 15.24 9.63 -8.58
C GLY A 27 15.36 8.47 -7.58
N TRP A 28 14.32 7.63 -7.47
CA TRP A 28 14.30 6.50 -6.54
C TRP A 28 15.15 5.34 -7.04
N VAL A 29 16.12 4.92 -6.24
CA VAL A 29 17.06 3.83 -6.55
C VAL A 29 16.99 2.81 -5.42
N GLU A 30 16.78 1.53 -5.75
CA GLU A 30 16.83 0.44 -4.77
C GLU A 30 18.18 0.39 -4.04
N ALA A 31 18.17 -0.01 -2.77
CA ALA A 31 19.37 -0.22 -1.97
C ALA A 31 20.38 -1.15 -2.68
N SER A 32 19.87 -2.20 -3.34
CA SER A 32 20.66 -3.15 -4.13
C SER A 32 21.38 -2.53 -5.34
N ALA A 33 20.86 -1.40 -5.85
CA ALA A 33 21.35 -0.69 -7.03
C ALA A 33 22.16 0.57 -6.67
N LEU A 34 22.37 0.85 -5.38
CA LEU A 34 23.25 1.93 -4.93
C LEU A 34 24.72 1.56 -5.15
N HIS A 35 25.51 2.58 -5.46
CA HIS A 35 26.95 2.46 -5.67
C HIS A 35 27.68 3.61 -4.98
N ALA A 36 28.92 3.36 -4.57
CA ALA A 36 29.74 4.39 -3.97
C ALA A 36 29.87 5.61 -4.91
N GLY A 37 29.82 6.82 -4.35
CA GLY A 37 29.83 8.08 -5.09
C GLY A 37 28.45 8.57 -5.54
N MET A 38 27.35 7.83 -5.30
CA MET A 38 26.01 8.36 -5.54
C MET A 38 25.62 9.41 -4.49
N THR A 39 24.96 10.49 -4.92
CA THR A 39 24.54 11.59 -4.04
C THR A 39 23.10 11.40 -3.56
N ILE A 40 22.88 11.44 -2.24
CA ILE A 40 21.59 11.22 -1.58
C ILE A 40 21.10 12.46 -0.82
N TRP A 41 19.82 12.54 -0.52
CA TRP A 41 19.19 13.70 0.15
C TRP A 41 18.94 13.46 1.64
N PHE A 42 19.13 14.51 2.45
CA PHE A 42 18.85 14.52 3.88
C PHE A 42 17.68 15.41 4.29
N ALA A 43 17.13 15.17 5.48
CA ALA A 43 15.98 15.87 6.06
C ALA A 43 16.19 17.39 6.22
N ASN A 44 17.43 17.83 6.43
CA ASN A 44 17.79 19.24 6.53
C ASN A 44 17.92 19.95 5.16
N GLY A 45 17.59 19.26 4.06
CA GLY A 45 17.70 19.78 2.69
C GLY A 45 19.13 19.76 2.12
N THR A 46 20.10 19.21 2.85
CA THR A 46 21.46 18.99 2.37
C THR A 46 21.61 17.64 1.67
N LYS A 47 22.80 17.39 1.14
CA LYS A 47 23.13 16.18 0.39
C LYS A 47 24.30 15.45 1.02
N GLY A 48 24.32 14.14 0.82
CA GLY A 48 25.39 13.25 1.24
C GLY A 48 25.87 12.35 0.12
N THR A 49 26.84 11.52 0.42
CA THR A 49 27.43 10.57 -0.52
C THR A 49 27.29 9.16 0.02
N VAL A 50 26.96 8.20 -0.85
CA VAL A 50 27.10 6.79 -0.54
C VAL A 50 28.59 6.45 -0.60
N GLU A 51 29.18 6.03 0.52
CA GLU A 51 30.61 5.71 0.61
C GLU A 51 30.87 4.24 0.30
N ASP A 52 30.00 3.35 0.79
CA ASP A 52 30.16 1.91 0.63
C ASP A 52 28.82 1.15 0.70
N ILE A 53 28.78 -0.01 0.03
CA ILE A 53 27.61 -0.90 0.01
C ILE A 53 28.07 -2.33 0.26
N SER A 54 27.58 -2.92 1.34
CA SER A 54 27.70 -4.34 1.65
C SER A 54 26.33 -5.01 1.56
N ASN A 55 26.31 -6.22 0.98
CA ASN A 55 25.14 -7.10 0.99
C ASN A 55 25.42 -8.25 1.97
N GLU A 56 24.61 -8.37 3.01
CA GLU A 56 24.71 -9.45 3.98
C GLU A 56 23.62 -10.49 3.74
N GLY A 57 24.05 -11.73 3.46
CA GLY A 57 23.16 -12.88 3.47
C GLY A 57 22.94 -13.33 4.91
N LEU A 58 21.72 -13.16 5.42
CA LEU A 58 21.38 -13.56 6.78
C LEU A 58 21.10 -15.07 6.81
N GLU A 59 21.80 -15.82 7.66
CA GLU A 59 21.56 -17.26 7.86
C GLU A 59 20.23 -17.54 8.57
N GLU A 60 19.75 -16.58 9.37
CA GLU A 60 18.46 -16.64 10.06
C GLU A 60 17.57 -15.44 9.69
N PRO A 61 16.24 -15.61 9.63
CA PRO A 61 15.32 -14.50 9.38
C PRO A 61 15.41 -13.43 10.47
N VAL A 62 15.68 -12.18 10.07
CA VAL A 62 15.70 -11.03 10.98
C VAL A 62 14.37 -10.27 10.88
N THR A 63 13.89 -9.77 12.01
CA THR A 63 12.68 -8.93 12.06
C THR A 63 12.99 -7.55 11.49
N VAL A 64 12.26 -7.12 10.48
CA VAL A 64 12.32 -5.77 9.90
C VAL A 64 11.05 -5.01 10.24
N TYR A 65 11.18 -3.69 10.43
CA TYR A 65 10.07 -2.80 10.75
C TYR A 65 9.80 -1.89 9.57
N ASN A 66 8.53 -1.74 9.22
CA ASN A 66 8.08 -0.78 8.22
C ASN A 66 6.85 -0.03 8.76
N PHE A 67 6.73 1.24 8.41
CA PHE A 67 5.56 2.06 8.71
C PHE A 67 5.29 3.00 7.54
N GLU A 68 4.02 3.37 7.36
CA GLU A 68 3.59 4.17 6.22
C GLU A 68 3.30 5.61 6.63
N VAL A 69 3.82 6.54 5.83
CA VAL A 69 3.49 7.97 5.91
C VAL A 69 2.46 8.28 4.83
N ALA A 70 1.31 8.83 5.24
CA ALA A 70 0.23 9.19 4.32
C ALA A 70 0.69 10.24 3.26
N ASP A 71 0.07 10.15 2.08
CA ASP A 71 0.24 11.01 0.90
C ASP A 71 1.57 10.94 0.17
N PHE A 72 2.68 11.18 0.87
CA PHE A 72 4.00 11.26 0.23
C PHE A 72 4.67 9.90 0.17
N HIS A 73 4.31 8.98 1.07
CA HIS A 73 4.91 7.65 1.20
C HIS A 73 6.44 7.69 1.32
N THR A 74 7.02 8.84 1.68
CA THR A 74 8.45 9.04 1.92
C THR A 74 8.70 9.37 3.38
N TYR A 75 9.81 8.92 3.91
CA TYR A 75 10.25 9.24 5.27
C TYR A 75 11.77 9.36 5.34
N PHE A 76 12.26 9.83 6.48
CA PHE A 76 13.68 9.97 6.75
C PHE A 76 14.14 8.89 7.71
N VAL A 77 15.25 8.21 7.40
CA VAL A 77 15.85 7.16 8.22
C VAL A 77 17.25 7.51 8.69
N GLY A 78 17.64 6.99 9.85
CA GLY A 78 18.95 7.27 10.44
C GLY A 78 19.04 8.62 11.15
N GLU A 79 20.14 8.82 11.86
CA GLU A 79 20.49 10.06 12.57
C GLU A 79 20.70 11.23 11.61
N SER A 80 21.28 10.97 10.44
CA SER A 80 21.46 11.97 9.39
C SER A 80 20.17 12.27 8.64
N GLY A 81 19.14 11.43 8.80
CA GLY A 81 17.83 11.57 8.18
C GLY A 81 17.86 11.47 6.66
N VAL A 82 18.18 10.29 6.12
CA VAL A 82 18.22 10.01 4.68
C VAL A 82 16.82 9.87 4.10
N LEU A 83 16.56 10.52 2.96
CA LEU A 83 15.28 10.43 2.26
C LEU A 83 15.10 9.05 1.58
N VAL A 84 14.12 8.31 2.08
CA VAL A 84 13.73 6.99 1.56
C VAL A 84 12.23 6.96 1.24
N HIS A 85 11.83 5.96 0.46
CA HIS A 85 10.44 5.77 0.07
C HIS A 85 9.90 4.44 0.58
N ASN A 86 8.64 4.44 1.00
CA ASN A 86 7.88 3.25 1.34
C ASN A 86 7.27 2.52 0.13
N THR A 87 7.55 2.97 -1.09
CA THR A 87 6.91 2.45 -2.30
C THR A 87 7.91 1.63 -3.09
N CYS A 88 7.53 0.40 -3.40
CA CYS A 88 8.31 -0.48 -4.25
C CYS A 88 8.60 0.23 -5.59
N PRO A 89 9.85 0.25 -6.09
CA PRO A 89 10.21 1.15 -7.18
C PRO A 89 9.37 0.91 -8.45
N GLU A 90 8.87 2.02 -8.99
CA GLU A 90 8.11 2.18 -10.24
C GLU A 90 8.90 1.76 -11.51
N THR A 91 10.03 1.06 -11.40
CA THR A 91 10.82 0.59 -12.55
C THR A 91 10.54 -0.87 -12.93
N SER A 92 9.62 -1.55 -12.25
CA SER A 92 9.12 -2.83 -12.72
C SER A 92 7.93 -2.58 -13.65
N THR A 93 8.00 -3.09 -14.89
CA THR A 93 6.81 -3.27 -15.74
C THR A 93 5.70 -3.83 -14.84
N PRO A 94 4.51 -3.21 -14.76
CA PRO A 94 3.45 -3.74 -13.90
C PRO A 94 3.26 -5.22 -14.19
N LEU A 95 3.08 -6.06 -13.15
CA LEU A 95 2.99 -7.51 -13.35
C LEU A 95 1.91 -7.86 -14.39
N LYS A 96 0.82 -7.07 -14.45
CA LYS A 96 -0.23 -7.20 -15.46
C LYS A 96 0.27 -7.07 -16.90
N ASP A 97 1.32 -6.29 -17.14
CA ASP A 97 1.88 -5.95 -18.45
C ASP A 97 3.11 -6.83 -18.80
N MET A 98 3.56 -7.70 -17.89
CA MET A 98 4.63 -8.68 -18.14
C MET A 98 4.14 -9.88 -18.94
N SER A 99 4.98 -10.41 -19.84
CA SER A 99 4.74 -11.69 -20.52
C SER A 99 4.81 -12.87 -19.54
N ASP A 100 4.23 -14.01 -19.92
CA ASP A 100 4.25 -15.21 -19.07
C ASP A 100 5.68 -15.70 -18.79
N GLU A 101 6.61 -15.51 -19.72
CA GLU A 101 8.04 -15.81 -19.52
C GLU A 101 8.68 -14.88 -18.49
N GLN A 102 8.36 -13.59 -18.53
CA GLN A 102 8.87 -12.60 -17.57
C GLN A 102 8.31 -12.84 -16.15
N LEU A 103 7.07 -13.33 -16.06
CA LEU A 103 6.48 -13.76 -14.80
C LEU A 103 7.16 -15.03 -14.28
N ALA A 104 7.41 -16.01 -15.16
CA ALA A 104 8.05 -17.26 -14.79
C ALA A 104 9.47 -17.05 -14.23
N ASP A 105 10.24 -16.12 -14.80
CA ASP A 105 11.57 -15.72 -14.31
C ASP A 105 11.52 -15.16 -12.87
N LYS A 106 10.38 -14.57 -12.49
CA LYS A 106 10.10 -14.06 -11.14
C LYS A 106 9.44 -15.09 -10.22
N GLY A 107 9.29 -16.34 -10.64
CA GLY A 107 8.58 -17.38 -9.89
C GLY A 107 7.06 -17.16 -9.82
N LEU A 108 6.52 -16.33 -10.71
CA LEU A 108 5.11 -15.96 -10.78
C LEU A 108 4.44 -16.62 -11.97
N LYS A 109 3.13 -16.85 -11.87
CA LYS A 109 2.31 -17.42 -12.94
C LYS A 109 1.01 -16.65 -13.11
N ARG A 110 0.68 -16.35 -14.36
CA ARG A 110 -0.63 -15.82 -14.75
C ARG A 110 -1.64 -16.96 -14.87
N TYR A 111 -2.83 -16.76 -14.31
CA TYR A 111 -3.93 -17.71 -14.35
C TYR A 111 -5.03 -17.24 -15.32
N PRO A 112 -5.93 -18.14 -15.77
CA PRO A 112 -7.02 -17.78 -16.70
C PRO A 112 -7.95 -16.68 -16.18
N ASP A 113 -8.01 -16.47 -14.87
CA ASP A 113 -8.74 -15.39 -14.19
C ASP A 113 -8.04 -14.03 -14.27
N GLY A 114 -6.88 -13.94 -14.93
CA GLY A 114 -6.04 -12.74 -15.03
C GLY A 114 -5.16 -12.47 -13.81
N SER A 115 -5.28 -13.28 -12.74
CA SER A 115 -4.47 -13.13 -11.53
C SER A 115 -3.04 -13.61 -11.74
N ILE A 116 -2.12 -13.01 -10.99
CA ILE A 116 -0.70 -13.38 -10.99
C ILE A 116 -0.37 -13.84 -9.59
N ARG A 117 0.14 -15.07 -9.46
CA ARG A 117 0.40 -15.70 -8.16
C ARG A 117 1.77 -16.37 -8.12
N ASP A 118 2.34 -16.50 -6.92
CA ASP A 118 3.54 -17.30 -6.69
C ASP A 118 3.25 -18.81 -6.73
N SER A 119 4.29 -19.63 -6.59
CA SER A 119 4.19 -21.09 -6.57
C SER A 119 3.41 -21.65 -5.37
N ALA A 120 3.24 -20.86 -4.29
CA ALA A 120 2.44 -21.19 -3.13
C ALA A 120 0.96 -20.77 -3.29
N GLY A 121 0.63 -20.03 -4.35
CA GLY A 121 -0.72 -19.56 -4.67
C GLY A 121 -1.07 -18.19 -4.08
N HIS A 122 -0.10 -17.44 -3.53
CA HIS A 122 -0.31 -16.07 -3.07
C HIS A 122 -0.34 -15.08 -4.23
N PHE A 123 -1.24 -14.11 -4.18
CA PHE A 123 -1.33 -13.06 -5.19
C PHE A 123 -0.11 -12.13 -5.13
N ALA A 124 0.48 -11.85 -6.29
CA ALA A 124 1.54 -10.86 -6.42
C ALA A 124 0.94 -9.48 -6.76
N GLY A 125 1.22 -8.48 -5.91
CA GLY A 125 0.70 -7.11 -6.04
C GLY A 125 1.32 -6.35 -7.21
N ASN A 126 0.51 -5.51 -7.87
CA ASN A 126 0.74 -4.95 -9.21
C ASN A 126 1.58 -3.65 -9.26
N SER A 127 1.96 -3.02 -8.15
CA SER A 127 2.68 -1.73 -8.16
C SER A 127 3.09 -1.43 -6.73
N GLY A 128 4.17 -0.69 -6.52
CA GLY A 128 4.71 -0.37 -5.21
C GLY A 128 3.84 0.42 -4.25
N THR A 129 2.56 0.59 -4.47
CA THR A 129 1.59 0.99 -3.43
C THR A 129 0.87 -0.25 -2.90
N LEU A 130 0.81 -0.42 -1.57
CA LEU A 130 -0.16 -1.33 -0.95
C LEU A 130 -1.08 -0.52 -0.03
N PRO A 131 -2.40 -0.81 0.00
CA PRO A 131 -3.09 -1.96 -0.57
C PRO A 131 -4.18 -1.57 -1.60
N GLY A 132 -4.03 -2.04 -2.84
CA GLY A 132 -5.13 -2.16 -3.80
C GLY A 132 -5.03 -3.54 -4.42
N SER A 133 -5.63 -4.54 -3.77
CA SER A 133 -5.70 -5.87 -4.38
C SER A 133 -6.48 -5.77 -5.70
N PRO A 134 -6.22 -6.65 -6.71
CA PRO A 134 -7.08 -6.74 -7.90
C PRO A 134 -8.58 -6.86 -7.57
N ALA A 135 -8.91 -7.35 -6.38
CA ALA A 135 -10.28 -7.39 -5.86
C ALA A 135 -10.87 -6.00 -5.59
N VAL A 136 -10.09 -5.03 -5.10
CA VAL A 136 -10.56 -3.64 -4.89
C VAL A 136 -10.89 -2.98 -6.23
N ASP A 137 -10.01 -3.08 -7.23
CA ASP A 137 -10.27 -2.55 -8.58
C ASP A 137 -11.49 -3.22 -9.22
N THR A 138 -11.63 -4.53 -9.05
CA THR A 138 -12.81 -5.30 -9.51
C THR A 138 -14.10 -4.79 -8.86
N VAL A 139 -14.05 -4.48 -7.57
CA VAL A 139 -15.21 -3.94 -6.84
C VAL A 139 -15.53 -2.51 -7.26
N GLU A 140 -14.53 -1.64 -7.44
CA GLU A 140 -14.77 -0.27 -7.94
C GLU A 140 -15.40 -0.27 -9.34
N ALA A 141 -14.91 -1.12 -10.24
CA ALA A 141 -15.49 -1.26 -11.59
C ALA A 141 -16.94 -1.73 -11.52
N SER A 142 -17.24 -2.72 -10.67
CA SER A 142 -18.61 -3.20 -10.45
C SER A 142 -19.51 -2.13 -9.84
N LEU A 143 -19.06 -1.44 -8.80
CA LEU A 143 -19.81 -0.36 -8.16
C LEU A 143 -20.10 0.77 -9.16
N THR A 144 -19.10 1.18 -9.94
CA THR A 144 -19.27 2.19 -11.00
C THR A 144 -20.29 1.74 -12.04
N SER A 145 -20.22 0.48 -12.49
CA SER A 145 -21.18 -0.08 -13.45
C SER A 145 -22.61 -0.17 -12.91
N GLU A 146 -22.76 -0.24 -11.58
CA GLU A 146 -24.04 -0.25 -10.87
C GLU A 146 -24.53 1.16 -10.48
N GLY A 147 -23.80 2.21 -10.87
CA GLY A 147 -24.20 3.60 -10.67
C GLY A 147 -23.76 4.21 -9.35
N TYR A 148 -22.77 3.62 -8.67
CA TYR A 148 -22.11 4.27 -7.54
C TYR A 148 -21.02 5.24 -8.03
N GLU A 149 -20.88 6.36 -7.35
CA GLU A 149 -19.73 7.27 -7.48
C GLU A 149 -18.63 6.85 -6.51
N ILE A 150 -17.42 6.62 -7.00
CA ILE A 150 -16.27 6.30 -6.13
C ILE A 150 -15.72 7.60 -5.57
N MET A 151 -15.85 7.77 -4.25
CA MET A 151 -15.46 8.99 -3.55
C MET A 151 -13.98 8.98 -3.17
N GLY A 152 -13.45 7.81 -2.79
CA GLY A 152 -12.06 7.66 -2.39
C GLY A 152 -11.76 6.28 -1.83
N ARG A 153 -10.48 6.02 -1.60
CA ARG A 153 -10.01 4.77 -1.00
C ARG A 153 -9.57 4.98 0.43
N GLU A 154 -9.58 3.90 1.21
CA GLU A 154 -8.96 3.87 2.53
C GLU A 154 -9.54 4.90 3.52
N ILE A 155 -10.86 5.09 3.46
CA ILE A 155 -11.58 6.07 4.27
C ILE A 155 -11.82 5.49 5.67
N SER A 156 -11.46 6.26 6.69
CA SER A 156 -11.61 5.86 8.09
C SER A 156 -12.74 6.61 8.76
N VAL A 157 -13.41 5.94 9.70
CA VAL A 157 -14.38 6.53 10.64
C VAL A 157 -13.95 6.26 12.07
N ARG A 158 -14.51 7.03 13.00
CA ARG A 158 -14.30 6.86 14.44
C ARG A 158 -15.64 6.85 15.16
N ASP A 159 -15.86 5.89 16.06
CA ASP A 159 -17.03 5.86 16.92
C ASP A 159 -16.89 6.78 18.15
N ALA A 160 -17.93 6.85 18.99
CA ALA A 160 -17.95 7.68 20.19
C ALA A 160 -16.95 7.22 21.26
N ASP A 161 -16.60 5.93 21.28
CA ASP A 161 -15.62 5.35 22.21
C ASP A 161 -14.18 5.54 21.70
N GLY A 162 -14.02 6.09 20.49
CA GLY A 162 -12.74 6.38 19.88
C GLY A 162 -12.18 5.23 19.04
N ASN A 163 -12.91 4.13 18.86
CA ASN A 163 -12.47 3.01 18.03
C ASN A 163 -12.47 3.41 16.55
N LEU A 164 -11.46 2.94 15.83
CA LEU A 164 -11.25 3.23 14.41
C LEU A 164 -11.70 2.07 13.54
N ARG A 165 -12.29 2.41 12.39
CA ARG A 165 -12.59 1.49 11.31
C ARG A 165 -12.22 2.13 9.97
N ARG A 166 -11.37 1.45 9.19
CA ARG A 166 -10.96 1.85 7.84
C ARG A 166 -11.69 0.98 6.82
N TYR A 167 -12.20 1.57 5.75
CA TYR A 167 -12.83 0.89 4.62
C TYR A 167 -11.96 1.01 3.37
N ASP A 168 -11.90 -0.04 2.55
CA ASP A 168 -11.09 -0.07 1.33
C ASP A 168 -11.57 0.97 0.30
N ILE A 169 -12.89 1.11 0.16
CA ILE A 169 -13.52 2.05 -0.78
C ILE A 169 -14.61 2.83 -0.04
N ALA A 170 -14.72 4.13 -0.33
CA ALA A 170 -15.92 4.92 -0.08
C ALA A 170 -16.64 5.15 -1.40
N ALA A 171 -17.91 4.77 -1.47
CA ALA A 171 -18.73 4.89 -2.67
C ALA A 171 -20.08 5.51 -2.33
N GLN A 172 -20.59 6.42 -3.15
CA GLN A 172 -21.87 7.10 -2.93
C GLN A 172 -22.91 6.65 -3.95
N GLN A 173 -24.13 6.37 -3.48
CA GLN A 173 -25.29 6.15 -4.33
C GLN A 173 -26.54 6.68 -3.63
N ASP A 174 -27.39 7.41 -4.36
CA ASP A 174 -28.65 7.99 -3.85
C ASP A 174 -28.47 8.85 -2.57
N GLY A 175 -27.34 9.56 -2.49
CA GLY A 175 -26.99 10.41 -1.34
C GLY A 175 -26.55 9.64 -0.09
N ILE A 176 -26.38 8.32 -0.18
CA ILE A 176 -25.85 7.47 0.90
C ILE A 176 -24.41 7.13 0.56
N THR A 177 -23.50 7.42 1.50
CA THR A 177 -22.09 7.08 1.40
C THR A 177 -21.82 5.75 2.09
N TYR A 178 -21.32 4.80 1.31
CA TYR A 178 -21.00 3.45 1.73
C TYR A 178 -19.51 3.30 1.99
N GLY A 179 -19.14 2.82 3.17
CA GLY A 179 -17.83 2.28 3.48
C GLY A 179 -17.80 0.81 3.09
N VAL A 180 -16.99 0.47 2.11
CA VAL A 180 -16.92 -0.87 1.52
C VAL A 180 -15.66 -1.57 1.99
N GLU A 181 -15.83 -2.68 2.68
CA GLU A 181 -14.76 -3.66 2.92
C GLU A 181 -14.72 -4.67 1.78
N VAL A 182 -13.55 -4.90 1.21
CA VAL A 182 -13.32 -5.87 0.14
C VAL A 182 -12.59 -7.08 0.71
N LYS A 183 -13.16 -8.27 0.51
CA LYS A 183 -12.52 -9.55 0.88
C LYS A 183 -12.33 -10.41 -0.36
N SER A 184 -11.16 -11.02 -0.52
CA SER A 184 -10.86 -11.93 -1.61
C SER A 184 -10.67 -13.37 -1.13
N GLY A 185 -11.05 -14.33 -1.96
CA GLY A 185 -10.82 -15.76 -1.68
C GLY A 185 -11.58 -16.26 -0.45
N SER A 186 -10.88 -16.92 0.48
CA SER A 186 -11.47 -17.47 1.71
C SER A 186 -11.52 -16.48 2.88
N ALA A 187 -11.01 -15.26 2.70
CA ALA A 187 -10.95 -14.26 3.76
C ALA A 187 -12.35 -13.84 4.23
N GLN A 188 -12.52 -13.69 5.54
CA GLN A 188 -13.76 -13.23 6.17
C GLN A 188 -13.46 -12.01 7.04
N PRO A 189 -14.40 -11.05 7.17
CA PRO A 189 -14.28 -9.99 8.17
C PRO A 189 -14.14 -10.60 9.57
N THR A 190 -13.33 -9.97 10.42
CA THR A 190 -13.19 -10.42 11.82
C THR A 190 -14.48 -10.17 12.60
N LYS A 191 -14.62 -10.77 13.79
CA LYS A 191 -15.78 -10.53 14.66
C LYS A 191 -15.92 -9.04 14.99
N SER A 192 -14.83 -8.38 15.35
CA SER A 192 -14.80 -6.95 15.66
C SER A 192 -15.19 -6.08 14.47
N GLN A 193 -14.74 -6.40 13.26
CA GLN A 193 -15.18 -5.69 12.05
C GLN A 193 -16.70 -5.80 11.86
N ARG A 194 -17.26 -7.01 12.00
CA ARG A 194 -18.71 -7.22 11.87
C ARG A 194 -19.50 -6.49 12.95
N GLU A 195 -19.03 -6.49 14.19
CA GLU A 195 -19.69 -5.80 15.30
C GLU A 195 -19.66 -4.27 15.11
N PHE A 196 -18.53 -3.73 14.68
CA PHE A 196 -18.41 -2.30 14.35
C PHE A 196 -19.32 -1.91 13.19
N ASP A 197 -19.26 -2.66 12.08
CA ASP A 197 -20.06 -2.37 10.88
C ASP A 197 -21.57 -2.49 11.17
N ALA A 198 -21.98 -3.46 12.01
CA ALA A 198 -23.37 -3.58 12.47
C ALA A 198 -23.80 -2.41 13.36
N ALA A 199 -22.92 -1.92 14.24
CA ALA A 199 -23.18 -0.75 15.06
C ALA A 199 -23.32 0.51 14.18
N LEU A 200 -22.39 0.77 13.27
CA LEU A 200 -22.44 1.88 12.31
C LEU A 200 -23.75 1.87 11.51
N ASN A 201 -24.13 0.70 10.98
CA ASN A 201 -25.37 0.54 10.21
C ASN A 201 -26.64 0.76 11.05
N SER A 202 -26.56 0.62 12.37
CA SER A 202 -27.67 0.85 13.29
C SER A 202 -27.76 2.30 13.77
N THR A 203 -26.64 3.03 13.80
CA THR A 203 -26.57 4.43 14.28
C THR A 203 -26.87 5.48 13.21
N GLY A 204 -26.96 5.08 11.94
CA GLY A 204 -27.21 6.00 10.82
C GLY A 204 -25.93 6.70 10.33
N GLY A 205 -24.77 6.06 10.51
CA GLY A 205 -23.49 6.53 10.02
C GLY A 205 -22.53 7.03 11.10
N LEU A 206 -21.27 7.23 10.70
CA LEU A 206 -20.21 7.78 11.54
C LEU A 206 -19.40 8.83 10.79
N PRO A 207 -18.91 9.89 11.48
CA PRO A 207 -18.05 10.88 10.87
C PRO A 207 -16.72 10.26 10.43
N THR A 208 -16.24 10.69 9.28
CA THR A 208 -14.92 10.29 8.80
C THR A 208 -13.81 11.02 9.55
N VAL A 209 -12.62 10.42 9.50
CA VAL A 209 -11.40 10.98 10.09
C VAL A 209 -10.21 10.76 9.16
N GLY A 210 -9.19 11.60 9.32
CA GLY A 210 -7.94 11.49 8.59
C GLY A 210 -7.92 12.24 7.26
N LYS A 211 -6.72 12.35 6.68
CA LYS A 211 -6.45 13.19 5.52
C LYS A 211 -7.06 12.63 4.23
N ASN A 212 -7.14 11.31 4.08
CA ASN A 212 -7.79 10.68 2.93
C ASN A 212 -9.27 11.10 2.80
N ALA A 213 -9.99 11.13 3.91
CA ALA A 213 -11.38 11.59 3.94
C ALA A 213 -11.53 13.08 3.61
N GLN A 214 -10.61 13.91 4.12
CA GLN A 214 -10.58 15.35 3.82
C GLN A 214 -10.30 15.61 2.33
N ASN A 215 -9.29 14.95 1.77
CA ASN A 215 -8.93 15.06 0.36
C ASN A 215 -10.07 14.59 -0.56
N ALA A 216 -10.75 13.51 -0.17
CA ALA A 216 -11.89 12.94 -0.89
C ALA A 216 -13.20 13.74 -0.70
N GLY A 217 -13.23 14.73 0.20
CA GLY A 217 -14.45 15.46 0.53
C GLY A 217 -15.55 14.61 1.19
N VAL A 218 -15.19 13.46 1.76
CA VAL A 218 -16.14 12.55 2.41
C VAL A 218 -16.20 12.88 3.89
N SER A 219 -17.32 13.43 4.38
CA SER A 219 -17.49 13.80 5.80
C SER A 219 -18.11 12.70 6.67
N VAL A 220 -18.79 11.73 6.06
CA VAL A 220 -19.54 10.68 6.77
C VAL A 220 -19.52 9.38 5.96
N ILE A 221 -19.50 8.25 6.65
CA ILE A 221 -19.92 6.96 6.09
C ILE A 221 -21.26 6.62 6.72
N ASP A 222 -22.31 6.57 5.89
CA ASP A 222 -23.68 6.32 6.31
C ASP A 222 -23.94 4.82 6.54
N LYS A 223 -23.33 3.97 5.71
CA LYS A 223 -23.49 2.52 5.77
C LYS A 223 -22.18 1.79 5.52
N ALA A 224 -21.98 0.66 6.18
CA ALA A 224 -20.87 -0.25 5.98
C ALA A 224 -21.35 -1.51 5.26
N ILE A 225 -20.67 -1.91 4.20
CA ILE A 225 -20.96 -3.17 3.48
C ILE A 225 -19.67 -3.96 3.27
N THR A 226 -19.79 -5.28 3.19
CA THR A 226 -18.69 -6.16 2.78
C THR A 226 -18.98 -6.78 1.43
N ILE A 227 -18.02 -6.68 0.53
CA ILE A 227 -18.08 -7.27 -0.80
C ILE A 227 -16.99 -8.35 -0.90
N PHE A 228 -17.41 -9.54 -1.32
CA PHE A 228 -16.53 -10.70 -1.50
C PHE A 228 -16.24 -10.88 -2.98
N VAL A 229 -14.95 -11.00 -3.32
CA VAL A 229 -14.47 -11.30 -4.66
C VAL A 229 -13.96 -12.74 -4.69
N GLY A 230 -14.63 -13.57 -5.48
CA GLY A 230 -14.24 -14.95 -5.75
C GLY A 230 -12.95 -15.03 -6.55
N SER A 231 -12.29 -16.18 -6.51
CA SER A 231 -11.08 -16.43 -7.32
C SER A 231 -11.35 -16.39 -8.83
N ASP A 232 -12.61 -16.49 -9.25
CA ASP A 232 -13.07 -16.37 -10.64
C ASP A 232 -13.49 -14.93 -11.01
N GLY A 233 -13.27 -13.95 -10.12
CA GLY A 233 -13.71 -12.57 -10.28
C GLY A 233 -15.19 -12.34 -9.98
N SER A 234 -15.94 -13.37 -9.54
CA SER A 234 -17.34 -13.20 -9.14
C SER A 234 -17.47 -12.32 -7.90
N ILE A 235 -18.49 -11.46 -7.90
CA ILE A 235 -18.74 -10.52 -6.80
C ILE A 235 -19.98 -10.95 -6.02
N ASN A 236 -19.84 -11.15 -4.72
CA ASN A 236 -20.93 -11.44 -3.80
C ASN A 236 -21.06 -10.32 -2.77
N LYS A 237 -22.18 -9.59 -2.82
CA LYS A 237 -22.50 -8.54 -1.85
C LYS A 237 -23.34 -9.15 -0.74
N LYS A 238 -22.81 -9.19 0.50
CA LYS A 238 -23.66 -9.44 1.66
C LYS A 238 -24.18 -8.09 2.15
N ARG A 239 -25.50 -7.91 2.03
CA ARG A 239 -26.23 -6.81 2.67
C ARG A 239 -26.43 -7.10 4.15
#